data_AF-A0A2E0A2I6-F1
#
_entry.id   AF-A0A2E0A2I6-F1
#
_cell.length_a   1.000
_cell.length_b   1.000
_cell.length_c   1.000
_cell.angle_alpha   90.00
_cell.angle_beta   90.00
_cell.angle_gamma   90.00
#
_symmetry.space_group_name_H-M   'P 1'
#
loop_
_entity.id
_entity.type
_entity.pdbx_description
1 polymer ?
#
loop_
_entity_poly.entity_id
_entity_poly.type
_entity_poly.pdbx_seq_one_letter_code
_entity_poly.pdbx_strand_id
1 'polypeptide(L)'
;MLILILMSGLMAGIYFTFSVFVMRALGELPPVQGAQAMNRINDVIVKTLFLPLFVVSSIGMAALLVWSFIDPEPGISVPAATAAAIYLAGMTGVTAFGNVPLNNRLLRLAGEHQSLADYWHDYQPAWNRLNHIRTLSCLISCVLLMLSTG
;
A
#
# COMPACT_ATOMS: atom_id res chain seq x y z
N MET A 1 -17.04 -8.62 7.69
CA MET A 1 -16.65 -8.83 6.28
C MET A 1 -16.85 -7.59 5.41
N LEU A 2 -18.08 -7.06 5.26
CA LEU A 2 -18.37 -5.92 4.36
C LEU A 2 -17.44 -4.70 4.53
N ILE A 3 -17.18 -4.28 5.77
CA ILE A 3 -16.27 -3.15 6.04
C ILE A 3 -14.86 -3.42 5.49
N LEU A 4 -14.33 -4.64 5.65
CA LEU A 4 -13.00 -5.02 5.15
C LEU A 4 -12.95 -5.08 3.62
N ILE A 5 -14.06 -5.47 2.97
CA ILE A 5 -14.21 -5.42 1.51
C ILE A 5 -14.13 -3.96 1.03
N LEU A 6 -14.91 -3.06 1.64
CA LEU A 6 -14.89 -1.64 1.28
C LEU A 6 -13.52 -1.00 1.52
N MET A 7 -12.89 -1.29 2.66
CA MET A 7 -11.57 -0.77 2.99
C MET A 7 -10.49 -1.29 2.03
N SER A 8 -10.48 -2.59 1.72
CA SER A 8 -9.52 -3.15 0.77
C SER A 8 -9.72 -2.61 -0.65
N GLY A 9 -10.96 -2.41 -1.08
CA GLY A 9 -11.28 -1.74 -2.36
C GLY A 9 -10.79 -0.28 -2.41
N LEU A 10 -11.02 0.51 -1.35
CA LEU A 10 -10.52 1.88 -1.27
C LEU A 10 -8.98 1.93 -1.30
N MET A 11 -8.31 1.07 -0.53
CA MET A 11 -6.86 0.98 -0.52
C MET A 11 -6.30 0.57 -1.88
N ALA A 12 -6.91 -0.41 -2.55
CA ALA A 12 -6.58 -0.77 -3.92
C ALA A 12 -6.69 0.43 -4.88
N GLY A 13 -7.77 1.20 -4.81
CA GLY A 13 -7.99 2.37 -5.67
C GLY A 13 -6.93 3.46 -5.46
N ILE A 14 -6.52 3.71 -4.21
CA ILE A 14 -5.45 4.66 -3.89
C ILE A 14 -4.13 4.20 -4.50
N TYR A 15 -3.72 2.95 -4.26
CA TYR A 15 -2.46 2.44 -4.79
C TYR A 15 -2.49 2.34 -6.32
N PHE A 16 -3.60 1.92 -6.91
CA PHE A 16 -3.79 1.88 -8.36
C PHE A 16 -3.59 3.27 -8.99
N THR A 17 -4.20 4.31 -8.40
CA THR A 17 -4.03 5.70 -8.81
C THR A 17 -2.55 6.10 -8.84
N PHE A 18 -1.82 5.76 -7.77
CA PHE A 18 -0.38 6.03 -7.71
C PHE A 18 0.41 5.33 -8.80
N SER A 19 0.08 4.07 -9.06
CA SER A 19 0.78 3.23 -10.02
C SER A 19 0.50 3.58 -11.48
N VAL A 20 -0.72 4.01 -11.79
CA VAL A 20 -1.12 4.24 -13.19
C VAL A 20 -0.71 5.62 -13.67
N PHE A 21 -0.88 6.66 -12.86
CA PHE A 21 -0.65 8.02 -13.35
C PHE A 21 0.11 8.96 -12.41
N VAL A 22 0.02 8.84 -11.07
CA VAL A 22 0.73 9.79 -10.19
C VAL A 22 2.24 9.64 -10.33
N MET A 23 2.78 8.43 -10.13
CA MET A 23 4.23 8.21 -10.23
C MET A 23 4.77 8.43 -11.64
N ARG A 24 3.93 8.25 -12.65
CA ARG A 24 4.27 8.58 -14.05
C ARG A 24 4.39 10.09 -14.24
N ALA A 25 3.38 10.85 -13.84
CA ALA A 25 3.39 12.31 -13.93
C ALA A 25 4.57 12.92 -13.15
N LEU A 26 4.87 12.40 -11.95
CA LEU A 26 6.04 12.84 -11.19
C LEU A 26 7.36 12.50 -11.89
N GLY A 27 7.43 11.38 -12.61
CA GLY A 27 8.60 10.97 -13.37
C GLY A 27 8.87 11.81 -14.63
N GLU A 28 7.85 12.53 -15.13
CA GLU A 28 7.96 13.44 -16.27
C GLU A 28 8.49 14.83 -15.86
N LEU A 29 8.54 15.13 -14.56
CA LEU A 29 9.14 16.35 -14.03
C LEU A 29 10.68 16.25 -13.98
N PRO A 30 11.41 17.39 -13.96
CA PRO A 30 12.82 17.40 -13.59
C PRO A 30 13.06 16.60 -12.29
N PRO A 31 14.09 15.74 -12.20
CA PRO A 31 14.23 14.76 -11.11
C PRO A 31 14.09 15.34 -9.70
N VAL A 32 14.74 16.49 -9.45
CA VAL A 32 14.65 17.19 -8.16
C VAL A 32 13.21 17.62 -7.84
N GLN A 33 12.48 18.13 -8.83
CA GLN A 33 11.09 18.57 -8.65
C GLN A 33 10.16 17.39 -8.41
N GLY A 34 10.31 16.29 -9.16
CA GLY A 34 9.57 15.04 -8.94
C GLY A 34 9.80 14.47 -7.54
N ALA A 35 11.07 14.41 -7.10
CA ALA A 35 11.44 13.96 -5.76
C ALA A 35 10.88 14.85 -4.65
N GLN A 36 10.97 16.18 -4.80
CA GLN A 36 10.41 17.14 -3.84
C GLN A 36 8.88 17.04 -3.75
N ALA A 37 8.19 16.91 -4.89
CA ALA A 37 6.75 16.69 -4.93
C ALA A 37 6.37 15.38 -4.23
N MET A 38 7.11 14.29 -4.47
CA MET A 38 6.88 13.02 -3.78
C MET A 38 7.13 13.11 -2.27
N ASN A 39 8.19 13.80 -1.84
CA ASN A 39 8.43 14.08 -0.42
C ASN A 39 7.26 14.86 0.21
N ARG A 40 6.72 15.85 -0.50
CA ARG A 40 5.54 16.60 -0.03
C ARG A 40 4.30 15.72 0.07
N ILE A 41 4.06 14.86 -0.93
CA ILE A 41 2.96 13.89 -0.90
C ILE A 41 3.10 12.94 0.30
N ASN A 42 4.31 12.42 0.57
CA ASN A 42 4.57 11.54 1.70
C ASN A 42 4.33 12.23 3.06
N ASP A 43 4.67 13.52 3.20
CA ASP A 43 4.37 14.29 4.41
C ASP A 43 2.87 14.58 4.59
N VAL A 44 2.16 14.87 3.50
CA VAL A 44 0.72 15.15 3.54
C VAL A 44 -0.08 13.89 3.80
N ILE A 45 0.19 12.78 3.09
CA ILE A 45 -0.66 11.59 3.09
C ILE A 45 -0.84 11.00 4.50
N VAL A 46 0.20 11.01 5.33
CA VAL A 46 0.14 10.51 6.72
C VAL A 46 -0.70 11.37 7.66
N LYS A 47 -1.02 12.61 7.26
CA LYS A 47 -1.88 13.55 8.01
C LYS A 47 -3.34 13.55 7.52
N THR A 48 -3.66 12.71 6.54
CA THR A 48 -5.02 12.59 5.96
C THR A 48 -5.75 11.35 6.45
N LEU A 49 -6.99 11.15 5.99
CA LEU A 49 -7.79 9.94 6.24
C LEU A 49 -7.13 8.65 5.73
N PHE A 50 -6.10 8.73 4.90
CA PHE A 50 -5.33 7.56 4.48
C PHE A 50 -4.74 6.79 5.67
N LEU A 51 -4.14 7.47 6.65
CA LEU A 51 -3.49 6.80 7.78
C LEU A 51 -4.47 5.98 8.65
N PRO A 52 -5.60 6.54 9.14
CA PRO A 52 -6.56 5.75 9.90
C PRO A 52 -7.17 4.63 9.04
N LEU A 53 -7.43 4.86 7.74
CA LEU A 53 -7.91 3.80 6.84
C LEU A 53 -6.89 2.64 6.74
N PHE A 54 -5.60 2.95 6.56
CA PHE A 54 -4.51 1.97 6.52
C PHE A 54 -4.41 1.19 7.84
N VAL A 55 -4.45 1.87 8.99
CA VAL A 55 -4.29 1.24 10.31
C VAL A 55 -5.49 0.35 10.62
N VAL A 56 -6.71 0.87 10.50
CA VAL A 56 -7.93 0.12 10.85
C VAL A 56 -8.11 -1.08 9.92
N SER A 57 -7.85 -0.92 8.62
CA SER A 57 -7.91 -2.05 7.69
C SER A 57 -6.85 -3.11 8.01
N SER A 58 -5.61 -2.73 8.34
CA SER A 58 -4.56 -3.67 8.72
C SER A 58 -4.88 -4.43 10.01
N ILE A 59 -5.36 -3.73 11.05
CA ILE A 59 -5.78 -4.35 12.31
C ILE A 59 -6.96 -5.29 12.07
N GLY A 60 -7.95 -4.86 11.28
CA GLY A 60 -9.11 -5.67 10.96
C GLY A 60 -8.76 -6.96 10.20
N MET A 61 -7.81 -6.89 9.25
CA MET A 61 -7.30 -8.09 8.57
C MET A 61 -6.51 -9.00 9.53
N ALA A 62 -5.69 -8.44 10.43
CA ALA A 62 -5.00 -9.23 11.44
C ALA A 62 -5.97 -9.95 12.39
N ALA A 63 -7.01 -9.26 12.86
CA ALA A 63 -8.06 -9.85 13.68
C ALA A 63 -8.80 -10.96 12.92
N LEU A 64 -9.14 -10.74 11.65
CA LEU A 64 -9.77 -11.76 10.80
C LEU A 64 -8.89 -12.99 10.63
N LEU A 65 -7.59 -12.80 10.40
CA LEU A 65 -6.64 -13.90 10.27
C LEU A 65 -6.60 -14.74 11.54
N VAL A 66 -6.46 -14.12 12.70
CA VAL A 66 -6.44 -14.81 14.00
C VAL A 66 -7.77 -15.53 14.24
N TRP A 67 -8.90 -14.87 14.01
CA TRP A 67 -10.24 -15.44 14.19
C TRP A 67 -10.44 -16.70 13.35
N SER A 68 -9.93 -16.70 12.11
CA SER A 68 -10.07 -17.84 11.18
C SER A 68 -9.40 -19.12 11.68
N PHE A 69 -8.48 -19.04 12.67
CA PHE A 69 -7.87 -20.20 13.32
C PHE A 69 -8.56 -20.61 14.63
N ILE A 70 -9.33 -19.73 15.25
CA ILE A 70 -10.03 -20.00 16.53
C ILE A 70 -11.36 -20.69 16.28
N ASP A 71 -12.11 -20.23 15.27
CA ASP A 71 -13.44 -20.74 14.95
C ASP A 71 -13.53 -21.08 13.44
N PRO A 72 -12.93 -22.21 13.02
CA PRO A 72 -12.87 -22.57 11.62
C PRO A 72 -14.20 -23.18 11.17
N GLU A 73 -15.15 -22.34 10.75
CA GLU A 73 -16.26 -22.83 9.94
C GLU A 73 -15.73 -23.34 8.58
N PRO A 74 -15.97 -24.61 8.21
CA PRO A 74 -15.45 -25.18 6.97
C PRO A 74 -15.96 -24.40 5.75
N GLY A 75 -15.05 -23.85 4.94
CA GLY A 75 -15.37 -23.15 3.68
C GLY A 75 -15.27 -21.61 3.74
N ILE A 76 -15.70 -20.97 4.83
CA ILE A 76 -15.59 -19.51 5.03
C ILE A 76 -14.19 -19.14 5.57
N SER A 77 -13.66 -19.99 6.46
CA SER A 77 -12.37 -19.74 7.15
C SER A 77 -11.17 -19.69 6.20
N VAL A 78 -11.09 -20.56 5.18
CA VAL A 78 -9.91 -20.66 4.30
C VAL A 78 -9.77 -19.45 3.34
N PRO A 79 -10.81 -19.03 2.59
CA PRO A 79 -10.73 -17.83 1.75
C PRO A 79 -10.51 -16.55 2.57
N ALA A 80 -11.17 -16.40 3.72
CA ALA A 80 -11.00 -15.25 4.60
C ALA A 80 -9.59 -15.16 5.19
N ALA A 81 -9.04 -16.27 5.68
CA ALA A 81 -7.65 -16.32 6.17
C ALA A 81 -6.65 -16.02 5.06
N THR A 82 -6.85 -16.58 3.87
CA THR A 82 -5.99 -16.33 2.70
C THR A 82 -6.03 -14.86 2.30
N ALA A 83 -7.22 -14.25 2.24
CA ALA A 83 -7.38 -12.84 1.95
C ALA A 83 -6.64 -11.96 2.95
N ALA A 84 -6.79 -12.25 4.25
CA ALA A 84 -6.13 -11.51 5.31
C ALA A 84 -4.60 -11.64 5.24
N ALA A 85 -4.09 -12.85 5.02
CA ALA A 85 -2.66 -13.11 4.89
C ALA A 85 -2.04 -12.36 3.69
N ILE A 86 -2.70 -12.41 2.52
CA ILE A 86 -2.26 -11.67 1.33
C ILE A 86 -2.23 -10.17 1.57
N TYR A 87 -3.27 -9.63 2.23
CA TYR A 87 -3.35 -8.20 2.55
C TYR A 87 -2.20 -7.79 3.48
N LEU A 88 -2.01 -8.53 4.57
CA LEU A 88 -1.00 -8.20 5.57
C LEU A 88 0.42 -8.31 5.00
N ALA A 89 0.72 -9.36 4.24
CA ALA A 89 2.04 -9.52 3.65
C ALA A 89 2.29 -8.48 2.53
N GLY A 90 1.37 -8.38 1.57
CA GLY A 90 1.58 -7.63 0.34
C GLY A 90 1.16 -6.17 0.38
N MET A 91 0.23 -5.77 1.25
CA MET A 91 -0.12 -4.37 1.48
C MET A 91 0.65 -3.82 2.69
N THR A 92 0.37 -4.34 3.88
CA THR A 92 0.92 -3.80 5.14
C THR A 92 2.42 -4.01 5.24
N GLY A 93 2.90 -5.23 4.98
CA GLY A 93 4.31 -5.61 5.04
C GLY A 93 5.16 -4.89 4.01
N VAL A 94 4.74 -4.88 2.74
CA VAL A 94 5.44 -4.14 1.67
C VAL A 94 5.48 -2.63 1.95
N THR A 95 4.43 -2.07 2.55
CA THR A 95 4.44 -0.67 2.99
C THR A 95 5.51 -0.45 4.06
N ALA A 96 5.50 -1.24 5.13
CA ALA A 96 6.39 -1.06 6.28
C ALA A 96 7.86 -1.34 5.97
N PHE A 97 8.14 -2.40 5.21
CA PHE A 97 9.51 -2.89 4.96
C PHE A 97 10.06 -2.52 3.58
N GLY A 98 9.24 -1.93 2.70
CA GLY A 98 9.64 -1.53 1.36
C GLY A 98 9.42 -0.03 1.10
N ASN A 99 8.17 0.39 0.91
CA ASN A 99 7.87 1.76 0.49
C ASN A 99 8.25 2.81 1.55
N VAL A 100 8.01 2.57 2.84
CA VAL A 100 8.39 3.50 3.92
C VAL A 100 9.92 3.68 3.99
N PRO A 101 10.75 2.64 3.98
CA PRO A 101 12.20 2.78 3.88
C PRO A 101 12.67 3.59 2.66
N LEU A 102 12.08 3.35 1.48
CA LEU A 102 12.38 4.12 0.28
C LEU A 102 12.04 5.61 0.46
N ASN A 103 10.85 5.90 1.00
CA ASN A 103 10.38 7.26 1.28
C ASN A 103 11.30 7.98 2.28
N ASN A 104 11.70 7.30 3.35
CA ASN A 104 12.60 7.85 4.35
C ASN A 104 13.98 8.16 3.77
N ARG A 105 14.50 7.32 2.85
CA ARG A 105 15.75 7.61 2.15
C ARG A 105 15.62 8.81 1.21
N LEU A 106 14.52 8.93 0.47
CA LEU A 106 14.24 10.08 -0.39
C LEU A 106 14.19 11.38 0.42
N LEU A 107 13.55 11.36 1.59
CA LEU A 107 13.46 12.51 2.49
C LEU A 107 14.83 12.91 3.05
N ARG A 108 15.68 11.94 3.43
CA ARG A 108 17.03 12.24 3.95
C ARG A 108 17.91 12.98 2.94
N LEU A 109 17.71 12.77 1.65
CA LEU A 109 18.48 13.41 0.59
C LEU A 109 17.91 14.78 0.18
N ALA A 110 16.82 15.25 0.79
CA ALA A 110 16.10 16.45 0.32
C ALA A 110 16.94 17.74 0.29
N GLY A 111 17.99 17.82 1.12
CA GLY A 111 18.91 18.97 1.16
C GLY A 111 20.05 18.93 0.13
N GLU A 112 20.24 17.82 -0.58
CA GLU A 112 21.35 17.60 -1.51
C GLU A 112 20.82 17.40 -2.93
N HIS A 113 20.71 18.48 -3.71
CA HIS A 113 20.03 18.45 -5.01
C HIS A 113 20.59 17.39 -5.98
N GLN A 114 21.91 17.22 -6.03
CA GLN A 114 22.55 16.22 -6.91
C GLN A 114 22.22 14.79 -6.44
N SER A 115 22.50 14.47 -5.17
CA SER A 115 22.20 13.16 -4.58
C SER A 115 20.70 12.80 -4.67
N LEU A 116 19.83 13.79 -4.54
CA LEU A 116 18.38 13.64 -4.65
C LEU A 116 17.95 13.30 -6.08
N ALA A 117 18.51 14.00 -7.07
CA ALA A 117 18.26 13.74 -8.49
C ALA A 117 18.72 12.33 -8.88
N ASP A 118 19.92 11.94 -8.47
CA ASP A 118 20.50 10.64 -8.77
C ASP A 118 19.64 9.52 -8.15
N TYR A 119 19.25 9.66 -6.88
CA TYR A 119 18.41 8.67 -6.21
C TYR A 119 16.98 8.60 -6.77
N TRP A 120 16.44 9.68 -7.35
CA TRP A 120 15.10 9.67 -7.94
C TRP A 120 14.96 8.63 -9.06
N HIS A 121 16.00 8.48 -9.89
CA HIS A 121 16.02 7.53 -11.00
C HIS A 121 15.93 6.07 -10.53
N ASP A 122 16.50 5.75 -9.37
CA ASP A 122 16.38 4.42 -8.75
C ASP A 122 15.07 4.27 -7.95
N TYR A 123 14.70 5.34 -7.24
CA TYR A 123 13.55 5.38 -6.34
C TYR A 123 12.23 5.17 -7.09
N GLN A 124 11.99 5.93 -8.17
CA GLN A 124 10.69 5.94 -8.85
C GLN A 124 10.26 4.55 -9.37
N PRO A 125 11.09 3.81 -10.13
CA PRO A 125 10.71 2.47 -10.59
C PRO A 125 10.65 1.46 -9.43
N ALA A 126 11.55 1.55 -8.44
CA ALA A 126 11.52 0.64 -7.29
C ALA A 126 10.26 0.82 -6.44
N TRP A 127 9.90 2.07 -6.14
CA TRP A 127 8.69 2.40 -5.39
C TRP A 127 7.44 1.95 -6.14
N ASN A 128 7.39 2.14 -7.47
CA ASN A 128 6.23 1.76 -8.27
C ASN A 128 6.04 0.24 -8.35
N ARG A 129 7.13 -0.55 -8.48
CA ARG A 129 7.06 -2.03 -8.42
C ARG A 129 6.43 -2.51 -7.11
N LEU A 130 6.88 -1.97 -5.98
CA LEU A 130 6.30 -2.30 -4.68
C LEU A 130 4.84 -1.85 -4.58
N ASN A 131 4.51 -0.69 -5.16
CA ASN A 131 3.13 -0.19 -5.18
C ASN A 131 2.17 -1.06 -6.00
N HIS A 132 2.64 -1.67 -7.09
CA HIS A 132 1.86 -2.67 -7.82
C HIS A 132 1.54 -3.89 -6.95
N ILE A 133 2.50 -4.38 -6.16
CA ILE A 133 2.28 -5.48 -5.22
C ILE A 133 1.17 -5.08 -4.22
N ARG A 134 1.26 -3.89 -3.61
CA ARG A 134 0.21 -3.39 -2.70
C ARG A 134 -1.17 -3.34 -3.35
N THR A 135 -1.23 -2.81 -4.58
CA THR A 135 -2.47 -2.72 -5.35
C THR A 135 -3.09 -4.10 -5.58
N LEU A 136 -2.30 -5.05 -6.10
CA LEU A 136 -2.77 -6.41 -6.40
C LEU A 136 -3.16 -7.16 -5.14
N SER A 137 -2.39 -7.03 -4.06
CA SER A 137 -2.73 -7.64 -2.78
C SER A 137 -4.06 -7.12 -2.23
N CYS A 138 -4.31 -5.81 -2.27
CA CYS A 138 -5.60 -5.25 -1.88
C CYS A 138 -6.76 -5.77 -2.75
N LEU A 139 -6.58 -5.82 -4.07
CA LEU A 139 -7.61 -6.31 -5.01
C LEU A 139 -7.92 -7.80 -4.80
N ILE A 140 -6.89 -8.63 -4.72
CA ILE A 140 -7.04 -10.08 -4.50
C ILE A 140 -7.73 -10.32 -3.16
N SER A 141 -7.31 -9.65 -2.09
CA SER A 141 -7.98 -9.73 -0.80
C SER A 141 -9.44 -9.30 -0.89
N CYS A 142 -9.75 -8.19 -1.56
CA CYS A 142 -11.12 -7.73 -1.75
C CYS A 142 -12.01 -8.81 -2.40
N VAL A 143 -11.53 -9.41 -3.51
CA VAL A 143 -12.24 -10.49 -4.22
C VAL A 143 -12.43 -11.72 -3.33
N LEU A 144 -11.38 -12.18 -2.65
CA LEU A 144 -11.47 -13.35 -1.77
C LEU A 144 -12.44 -13.14 -0.60
N LEU A 145 -12.49 -11.93 -0.02
CA LEU A 145 -13.45 -11.60 1.02
C LEU A 145 -14.89 -11.58 0.49
N MET A 146 -15.13 -11.12 -0.75
CA MET A 146 -16.45 -11.21 -1.39
C MET A 146 -16.88 -12.66 -1.61
N LEU A 147 -15.97 -13.52 -2.10
CA LEU A 147 -16.24 -14.95 -2.29
C LEU A 147 -16.47 -15.69 -0.97
N SER A 148 -15.85 -15.22 0.12
CA SER A 148 -16.04 -15.77 1.46
C SER A 148 -17.41 -15.45 2.08
N THR A 149 -18.14 -14.48 1.52
CA THR A 149 -19.48 -14.08 2.00
C THR A 149 -20.64 -14.67 1.19
N GLY A 150 -20.32 -15.44 0.13
CA GLY A 150 -21.30 -16.07 -0.76
C GLY A 150 -21.66 -17.50 -0.37
#